data_AF-A0A960VNM1-F1
#
_entry.id   AF-A0A960VNM1-F1
#
_cell.length_a   1.000
_cell.length_b   1.000
_cell.length_c   1.000
_cell.angle_alpha   90.00
_cell.angle_beta   90.00
_cell.angle_gamma   90.00
#
_symmetry.space_group_name_H-M   'P 1'
#
loop_
_entity.id
_entity.type
_entity.pdbx_description
1 polymer ?
#
loop_
_entity_poly.entity_id
_entity_poly.type
_entity_poly.pdbx_seq_one_letter_code
_entity_poly.pdbx_strand_id
1 'polypeptide(L)'
;MPISFLNPSLLLGALAAALPVIIHFLSRRRVRRERFSDLRFLDEVQARQARSLGVRRWLLLLLRVLALLCVALAAAGPRWGGLGAGSGVRSVLFVVDASASMNTGLPGGGTRLDAARDAVAAMVRALPDDAAVQVLVAGSRVR
;
A
#
# COMPACT_ATOMS: atom_id res chain seq x y z
N MET A 1 -11.91 -9.76 3.16
CA MET A 1 -10.57 -9.52 2.57
C MET A 1 -9.88 -8.42 3.37
N PRO A 2 -8.87 -8.73 4.19
CA PRO A 2 -8.18 -7.71 4.96
C PRO A 2 -7.34 -6.85 4.00
N ILE A 3 -7.53 -5.53 4.07
CA ILE A 3 -6.63 -4.57 3.42
C ILE A 3 -5.35 -4.53 4.26
N SER A 4 -4.21 -4.83 3.64
CA SER A 4 -2.92 -4.69 4.28
C SER A 4 -2.17 -3.49 3.71
N PHE A 5 -1.35 -2.87 4.54
CA PHE A 5 -0.52 -1.73 4.17
C PHE A 5 0.94 -2.12 4.35
N LEU A 6 1.80 -1.66 3.44
CA LEU A 6 3.24 -1.91 3.53
C LEU A 6 3.84 -1.14 4.71
N ASN A 7 3.37 0.09 4.93
CA ASN A 7 3.84 0.99 5.98
C ASN A 7 2.64 1.65 6.68
N PRO A 8 2.05 1.00 7.71
CA PRO A 8 0.87 1.52 8.40
C PRO A 8 1.08 2.88 9.07
N SER A 9 2.31 3.20 9.49
CA SER A 9 2.65 4.49 10.11
C SER A 9 2.49 5.67 9.16
N LEU A 10 2.67 5.47 7.85
CA LEU A 10 2.55 6.53 6.85
C LEU A 10 1.10 6.98 6.62
N LEU A 11 0.10 6.21 7.06
CA LEU A 11 -1.30 6.67 7.10
C LEU A 11 -1.49 7.90 7.99
N LEU A 12 -0.63 8.11 9.00
CA LEU A 12 -0.67 9.35 9.79
C LEU A 12 -0.41 10.59 8.91
N GLY A 13 0.31 10.44 7.80
CA GLY A 13 0.49 11.51 6.81
C GLY A 13 -0.83 11.99 6.18
N ALA A 14 -1.89 11.16 6.19
CA ALA A 14 -3.22 11.58 5.74
C ALA A 14 -3.81 12.70 6.60
N LEU A 15 -3.36 12.86 7.87
CA LEU A 15 -3.74 13.99 8.71
C LEU A 15 -3.31 15.34 8.10
N ALA A 16 -2.23 15.36 7.31
CA ALA A 16 -1.80 16.57 6.59
C ALA A 16 -2.85 17.04 5.56
N ALA A 17 -3.71 16.15 5.07
CA ALA A 17 -4.83 16.53 4.19
C ALA A 17 -5.88 17.40 4.91
N ALA A 18 -5.88 17.44 6.25
CA ALA A 18 -6.73 18.33 7.03
C ALA A 18 -6.26 19.80 6.99
N LEU A 19 -4.96 20.08 6.76
CA LEU A 19 -4.43 21.45 6.68
C LEU A 19 -5.21 22.34 5.71
N PRO A 20 -5.39 21.99 4.42
CA PRO A 20 -6.11 22.85 3.47
C PRO A 20 -7.57 23.08 3.87
N VAL A 21 -8.21 22.13 4.57
CA VAL A 21 -9.57 22.30 5.10
C VAL A 21 -9.58 23.30 6.25
N ILE A 22 -8.65 23.19 7.19
CA ILE A 22 -8.49 24.11 8.33
C ILE A 22 -8.19 25.53 7.81
N ILE A 23 -7.21 25.67 6.93
CA ILE A 23 -6.84 26.97 6.32
C ILE A 23 -8.03 27.58 5.59
N HIS A 24 -8.84 26.78 4.90
CA HIS A 24 -10.05 27.26 4.24
C HIS A 24 -11.05 27.87 5.24
N PHE A 25 -11.33 27.17 6.35
CA PHE A 25 -12.23 27.67 7.40
C PHE A 25 -11.71 28.95 8.06
N LEU A 26 -10.39 29.05 8.30
CA LEU A 26 -9.78 30.26 8.83
C LEU A 26 -9.81 31.42 7.83
N SER A 27 -9.59 31.17 6.53
CA SER A 27 -9.62 32.20 5.49
C SER A 27 -11.01 32.83 5.31
N ARG A 28 -12.08 32.12 5.69
CA ARG A 28 -13.46 32.62 5.63
C ARG A 28 -13.73 33.75 6.63
N ARG A 29 -12.88 33.94 7.65
CA ARG A 29 -13.08 34.91 8.74
C ARG A 29 -12.61 36.34 8.44
N ARG A 30 -12.16 36.68 7.22
CA ARG A 30 -11.65 38.04 6.91
C ARG A 30 -12.19 38.63 5.61
N VAL A 31 -13.50 38.85 5.53
CA VAL A 31 -14.03 39.85 4.58
C VAL A 31 -14.19 41.15 5.34
N ARG A 32 -13.12 41.95 5.42
CA ARG A 32 -13.22 43.36 5.83
C ARG A 32 -13.91 44.09 4.68
N ARG A 33 -15.19 44.43 4.86
CA ARG A 33 -15.93 45.27 3.93
C ARG A 33 -15.47 46.72 4.14
N GLU A 34 -14.58 47.20 3.29
CA GLU A 34 -14.29 48.63 3.23
C GLU A 34 -15.34 49.31 2.33
N ARG A 35 -15.98 50.37 2.86
CA ARG A 35 -17.00 51.13 2.13
C ARG A 35 -16.31 52.01 1.10
N PHE A 36 -16.22 51.54 -0.14
CA PHE A 36 -15.94 52.41 -1.28
C PHE A 36 -17.26 53.03 -1.79
N SER A 37 -17.25 54.35 -1.98
CA SER A 37 -18.36 55.11 -2.53
C SER A 37 -18.41 54.89 -4.05
N ASP A 38 -19.60 54.57 -4.60
CA ASP A 38 -19.91 54.26 -6.01
C ASP A 38 -19.54 52.86 -6.58
N LEU A 39 -20.11 51.78 -6.00
CA LEU A 39 -20.04 50.40 -6.55
C LEU A 39 -21.36 49.88 -7.17
N ARG A 40 -22.37 50.74 -7.41
CA ARG A 40 -23.69 50.31 -7.89
C ARG A 40 -23.66 49.55 -9.23
N PHE A 41 -22.69 49.83 -10.09
CA PHE A 41 -22.46 49.11 -11.36
C PHE A 41 -21.58 47.84 -11.21
N LEU A 42 -20.78 47.73 -10.15
CA LEU A 42 -19.94 46.56 -9.91
C LEU A 42 -20.69 45.43 -9.18
N ASP A 43 -21.72 45.74 -8.39
CA ASP A 43 -22.46 44.75 -7.62
C ASP A 43 -23.18 43.72 -8.50
N GLU A 44 -23.75 44.12 -9.65
CA GLU A 44 -24.45 43.19 -10.56
C GLU A 44 -23.49 42.22 -11.27
N VAL A 45 -22.29 42.69 -11.63
CA VAL A 45 -21.25 41.84 -12.23
C VAL A 45 -20.62 40.93 -11.16
N GLN A 46 -20.35 41.46 -9.96
CA GLN A 46 -19.84 40.68 -8.83
C GLN A 46 -20.83 39.59 -8.40
N ALA A 47 -22.15 39.83 -8.41
CA ALA A 47 -23.14 38.84 -8.00
C ALA A 47 -23.13 37.59 -8.91
N ARG A 48 -22.97 37.77 -10.23
CA ARG A 48 -22.82 36.65 -11.18
C ARG A 48 -21.47 35.93 -11.02
N GLN A 49 -20.38 36.68 -10.83
CA GLN A 49 -19.04 36.12 -10.66
C GLN A 49 -18.88 35.39 -9.32
N ALA A 50 -19.48 35.89 -8.24
CA ALA A 50 -19.44 35.30 -6.90
C ALA A 50 -20.09 33.90 -6.85
N ARG A 51 -21.15 33.66 -7.64
CA ARG A 51 -21.80 32.34 -7.73
C ARG A 51 -20.93 31.29 -8.41
N SER A 52 -20.27 31.61 -9.53
CA SER A 52 -19.39 30.66 -10.23
C SER A 52 -18.09 30.40 -9.46
N LEU A 53 -17.55 31.43 -8.80
CA LEU A 53 -16.38 31.32 -7.92
C LEU A 53 -16.66 30.41 -6.72
N GLY A 54 -17.89 30.38 -6.21
CA GLY A 54 -18.29 29.48 -5.12
C GLY A 54 -18.12 28.00 -5.48
N VAL A 55 -18.69 27.56 -6.60
CA VAL A 55 -18.61 26.15 -7.05
C VAL A 55 -17.16 25.76 -7.35
N ARG A 56 -16.42 26.62 -8.07
CA ARG A 56 -15.02 26.36 -8.43
C ARG A 56 -14.13 26.30 -7.18
N ARG A 57 -14.42 27.10 -6.15
CA ARG A 57 -13.71 27.11 -4.87
C ARG A 57 -13.90 25.81 -4.08
N TRP A 58 -15.11 25.22 -4.09
CA TRP A 58 -15.35 23.91 -3.48
C TRP A 58 -14.68 22.79 -4.27
N LEU A 59 -14.75 22.83 -5.60
CA LEU A 59 -14.12 21.83 -6.46
C LEU A 59 -12.59 21.83 -6.32
N LEU A 60 -11.96 23.01 -6.26
CA LEU A 60 -10.53 23.16 -6.04
C LEU A 60 -10.10 22.69 -4.64
N LEU A 61 -10.95 22.89 -3.62
CA LEU A 61 -10.68 22.37 -2.28
C LEU A 61 -10.72 20.85 -2.26
N LEU A 62 -11.76 20.25 -2.87
CA LEU A 62 -11.89 18.80 -2.99
C LEU A 62 -10.66 18.20 -3.68
N LEU A 63 -10.25 18.76 -4.82
CA LEU A 63 -9.09 18.29 -5.57
C LEU A 63 -7.79 18.38 -4.74
N ARG A 64 -7.62 19.44 -3.96
CA ARG A 64 -6.43 19.64 -3.12
C ARG A 64 -6.33 18.61 -2.00
N VAL A 65 -7.45 18.30 -1.35
CA VAL A 65 -7.52 17.26 -0.32
C VAL A 65 -7.30 15.88 -0.94
N LEU A 66 -7.93 15.61 -2.09
CA LEU A 66 -7.81 14.34 -2.80
C LEU A 66 -6.38 14.09 -3.27
N ALA A 67 -5.68 15.12 -3.77
CA ALA A 67 -4.28 15.01 -4.15
C ALA A 67 -3.39 14.61 -2.95
N LEU A 68 -3.57 15.24 -1.79
CA LEU A 68 -2.82 14.89 -0.57
C LEU A 68 -3.15 13.47 -0.07
N LEU A 69 -4.42 13.07 -0.14
CA LEU A 69 -4.84 11.71 0.19
C LEU A 69 -4.22 10.68 -0.75
N CYS A 70 -4.21 10.94 -2.06
CA CYS A 70 -3.57 10.06 -3.04
C CYS A 70 -2.08 9.89 -2.76
N VAL A 71 -1.37 10.96 -2.40
CA VAL A 71 0.05 10.88 -2.02
C VAL A 71 0.23 10.06 -0.75
N ALA A 72 -0.58 10.30 0.28
CA ALA A 72 -0.51 9.55 1.54
C ALA A 72 -0.82 8.05 1.32
N LEU A 73 -1.81 7.73 0.49
CA LEU A 73 -2.15 6.36 0.13
C LEU A 73 -1.04 5.71 -0.70
N ALA A 74 -0.49 6.42 -1.70
CA ALA A 74 0.63 5.92 -2.48
C ALA A 74 1.85 5.60 -1.60
N ALA A 75 2.12 6.44 -0.60
CA ALA A 75 3.17 6.23 0.39
C ALA A 75 2.88 5.05 1.34
N ALA A 76 1.63 4.89 1.78
CA ALA A 76 1.22 3.76 2.63
C ALA A 76 1.21 2.41 1.88
N GLY A 77 1.07 2.46 0.56
CA GLY A 77 1.09 1.29 -0.32
C GLY A 77 -0.03 0.30 0.00
N PRO A 78 -1.32 0.66 -0.18
CA PRO A 78 -2.43 -0.26 0.04
C PRO A 78 -2.29 -1.46 -0.88
N ARG A 79 -2.34 -2.66 -0.30
CA ARG A 79 -2.36 -3.91 -1.04
C ARG A 79 -3.76 -4.48 -0.92
N TRP A 80 -4.48 -4.50 -2.02
CA TRP A 80 -5.68 -5.31 -2.13
C TRP A 80 -5.24 -6.77 -2.30
N GLY A 81 -5.75 -7.66 -1.44
CA GLY A 81 -5.67 -9.09 -1.71
C GLY A 81 -6.28 -9.32 -3.10
N GLY A 82 -5.47 -9.80 -4.05
CA GLY A 82 -5.73 -9.65 -5.48
C GLY A 82 -7.11 -10.12 -5.92
N LEU A 83 -7.68 -9.41 -6.91
CA LEU A 83 -8.78 -9.91 -7.74
C LEU A 83 -8.27 -11.15 -8.50
N GLY A 84 -8.40 -12.32 -7.89
CA GLY A 84 -7.81 -13.58 -8.36
C GLY A 84 -7.08 -14.40 -7.30
N ALA A 85 -6.91 -13.89 -6.08
CA ALA A 85 -6.46 -14.70 -4.95
C ALA A 85 -7.65 -15.52 -4.43
N GLY A 86 -7.98 -16.61 -5.14
CA GLY A 86 -8.71 -17.73 -4.58
C GLY A 86 -8.10 -18.13 -3.24
N SER A 87 -8.93 -18.59 -2.32
CA SER A 87 -8.57 -18.97 -0.95
C SER A 87 -7.16 -19.56 -0.86
N GLY A 88 -6.26 -18.78 -0.26
CA GLY A 88 -5.03 -19.20 0.40
C GLY A 88 -4.40 -20.51 -0.05
N VAL A 89 -4.06 -20.69 -1.33
CA VAL A 89 -3.05 -21.68 -1.67
C VAL A 89 -1.75 -21.13 -1.10
N ARG A 90 -1.37 -21.59 0.09
CA ARG A 90 -0.05 -21.36 0.66
C ARG A 90 0.94 -22.07 -0.26
N SER A 91 1.52 -21.33 -1.20
CA SER A 91 2.64 -21.83 -1.98
C SER A 91 3.87 -21.84 -1.10
N VAL A 92 4.34 -23.03 -0.73
CA VAL A 92 5.56 -23.20 0.06
C VAL A 92 6.67 -23.66 -0.88
N LEU A 93 7.70 -22.82 -1.00
CA LEU A 93 8.89 -23.10 -1.79
C LEU A 93 10.00 -23.60 -0.87
N PHE A 94 10.40 -24.86 -1.05
CA PHE A 94 11.60 -25.41 -0.42
C PHE A 94 12.78 -25.25 -1.37
N VAL A 95 13.85 -24.60 -0.91
CA VAL A 95 15.11 -24.52 -1.65
C VAL A 95 16.11 -25.44 -0.99
N VAL A 96 16.52 -26.50 -1.68
CA VAL A 96 17.48 -27.49 -1.19
C VAL A 96 18.80 -27.29 -1.91
N ASP A 97 19.88 -27.09 -1.17
CA ASP A 97 21.24 -27.10 -1.73
C ASP A 97 21.69 -28.55 -2.00
N ALA A 98 22.20 -28.80 -3.20
CA ALA A 98 22.77 -30.07 -3.66
C ALA A 98 24.23 -29.88 -4.14
N SER A 99 24.93 -28.84 -3.66
CA SER A 99 26.36 -28.65 -3.90
C SER A 99 27.19 -29.83 -3.36
N ALA A 100 28.42 -29.99 -3.86
CA ALA A 100 29.31 -31.10 -3.47
C ALA A 100 29.58 -31.18 -1.94
N SER A 101 29.45 -30.06 -1.23
CA SER A 101 29.59 -30.01 0.24
C SER A 101 28.47 -30.74 0.98
N MET A 102 27.30 -30.92 0.33
CA MET A 102 26.16 -31.64 0.90
C MET A 102 26.35 -33.16 0.89
N ASN A 103 27.33 -33.67 0.14
CA ASN A 103 27.72 -35.08 0.17
C ASN A 103 28.67 -35.43 1.33
N THR A 104 28.89 -34.50 2.27
CA THR A 104 29.70 -34.76 3.46
C THR A 104 28.95 -35.69 4.42
N GLY A 105 29.63 -36.74 4.88
CA GLY A 105 29.08 -37.68 5.85
C GLY A 105 28.87 -37.03 7.23
N LEU A 106 27.76 -37.37 7.90
CA LEU A 106 27.50 -36.94 9.28
C LEU A 106 27.95 -38.01 10.30
N PRO A 107 28.27 -37.58 11.54
CA PRO A 107 28.40 -38.51 12.67
C PRO A 107 27.05 -39.17 12.93
N GLY A 108 26.92 -40.46 12.59
CA GLY A 108 25.65 -41.20 12.66
C GLY A 108 25.25 -41.94 11.38
N GLY A 109 26.00 -41.73 10.28
CA GLY A 109 25.71 -42.33 8.97
C GLY A 109 24.81 -41.43 8.12
N GLY A 110 24.97 -41.53 6.79
CA GLY A 110 24.27 -40.66 5.81
C GLY A 110 25.00 -39.34 5.51
N THR A 111 24.44 -38.57 4.58
CA THR A 111 24.98 -37.29 4.10
C THR A 111 24.16 -36.10 4.57
N ARG A 112 24.72 -34.88 4.49
CA ARG A 112 23.97 -33.63 4.79
C ARG A 112 22.75 -33.46 3.89
N LEU A 113 22.82 -33.98 2.67
CA LEU A 113 21.71 -34.02 1.74
C LEU A 113 20.57 -34.92 2.25
N ASP A 114 20.89 -36.07 2.83
CA ASP A 114 19.88 -36.97 3.41
C ASP A 114 19.16 -36.32 4.58
N ALA A 115 19.90 -35.67 5.48
CA ALA A 115 19.32 -34.92 6.60
C ALA A 115 18.42 -33.76 6.11
N ALA A 116 18.82 -33.04 5.06
CA ALA A 116 18.01 -31.97 4.48
C ALA A 116 16.74 -32.51 3.82
N ARG A 117 16.82 -33.66 3.14
CA ARG A 117 15.67 -34.34 2.54
C ARG A 117 14.67 -34.77 3.61
N ASP A 118 15.14 -35.34 4.71
CA ASP A 118 14.28 -35.77 5.82
C ASP A 118 13.60 -34.59 6.51
N ALA A 119 14.32 -33.47 6.68
CA ALA A 119 13.75 -32.24 7.22
C ALA A 119 12.65 -31.67 6.32
N VAL A 120 12.87 -31.62 4.99
CA VAL A 120 11.85 -31.18 4.04
C VAL A 120 10.65 -32.13 4.05
N ALA A 121 10.87 -33.44 4.09
CA ALA A 121 9.79 -34.42 4.16
C ALA A 121 8.95 -34.27 5.44
N ALA A 122 9.58 -34.00 6.58
CA ALA A 122 8.88 -33.72 7.83
C ALA A 122 8.05 -32.42 7.74
N MET A 123 8.61 -31.37 7.15
CA MET A 123 7.90 -30.10 6.95
C MET A 123 6.71 -30.25 6.02
N VAL A 124 6.86 -30.95 4.88
CA VAL A 124 5.77 -31.22 3.92
C VAL A 124 4.62 -31.99 4.58
N ARG A 125 4.92 -32.97 5.44
CA ARG A 125 3.88 -33.71 6.19
C ARG A 125 3.13 -32.86 7.22
N ALA A 126 3.74 -31.77 7.68
CA ALA A 126 3.13 -30.84 8.64
C ALA A 126 2.32 -29.73 7.95
N LEU A 127 2.36 -29.63 6.62
CA LEU A 127 1.57 -28.66 5.86
C LEU A 127 0.12 -29.16 5.69
N PRO A 128 -0.86 -28.24 5.67
CA PRO A 128 -2.24 -28.58 5.34
C PRO A 128 -2.39 -29.02 3.87
N ASP A 129 -3.40 -29.86 3.58
CA ASP A 129 -3.61 -30.52 2.28
C ASP A 129 -3.91 -29.54 1.12
N ASP A 130 -4.19 -28.27 1.41
CA ASP A 130 -4.46 -27.20 0.46
C ASP A 130 -3.21 -26.40 0.03
N ALA A 131 -2.03 -26.76 0.57
CA ALA A 131 -0.78 -26.08 0.26
C ALA A 131 -0.13 -26.60 -1.03
N ALA A 132 0.16 -25.70 -1.97
CA ALA A 132 0.96 -26.05 -3.15
C ALA A 132 2.45 -26.06 -2.75
N VAL A 133 3.10 -27.22 -2.91
CA VAL A 133 4.52 -27.37 -2.58
C VAL A 133 5.35 -27.35 -3.86
N GLN A 134 6.40 -26.51 -3.88
CA GLN A 134 7.45 -26.56 -4.90
C GLN A 134 8.80 -26.81 -4.24
N VAL A 135 9.61 -27.67 -4.84
CA VAL A 135 10.98 -27.95 -4.39
C VAL A 135 11.95 -27.52 -5.49
N LEU A 136 12.83 -26.59 -5.17
CA LEU A 136 13.89 -26.13 -6.06
C LEU A 136 15.23 -26.64 -5.53
N VAL A 137 15.93 -27.40 -6.36
CA VAL A 137 17.28 -27.89 -6.04
C VAL A 137 18.29 -26.92 -6.62
N ALA A 138 19.11 -26.32 -5.76
CA ALA A 138 20.21 -25.45 -6.13
C ALA A 138 21.54 -26.22 -6.12
N GLY A 139 22.46 -25.91 -7.03
CA GLY A 139 23.82 -26.48 -6.99
C GLY A 139 23.99 -27.88 -7.62
N SER A 140 22.92 -28.54 -8.07
CA SER A 140 23.02 -29.74 -8.92
C SER A 140 23.44 -29.35 -10.34
N ARG A 141 24.50 -29.96 -10.90
CA ARG A 141 24.74 -29.87 -12.35
C ARG A 141 23.54 -30.50 -13.05
N VAL A 142 22.76 -29.69 -13.74
CA VAL A 142 21.71 -30.17 -14.67
C VAL A 142 22.42 -31.08 -15.66
N ARG A 143 22.04 -32.35 -15.67
CA ARG A 143 22.46 -33.34 -16.67
C ARG A 143 21.24 -33.73 -17.48
#